data_AF-A0A8X8BBB0-F1
#
_entry.id   AF-A0A8X8BBB0-F1
#
_cell.length_a   1.000
_cell.length_b   1.000
_cell.length_c   1.000
_cell.angle_alpha   90.00
_cell.angle_beta   90.00
_cell.angle_gamma   90.00
#
_symmetry.space_group_name_H-M   'P 1'
#
loop_
_entity.id
_entity.type
_entity.pdbx_description
1 polymer ?
#
loop_
_entity_poly.entity_id
_entity_poly.type
_entity_poly.pdbx_seq_one_letter_code
_entity_poly.pdbx_strand_id
1 'polypeptide(L)'
;MSRFKVQGFPTIMVFGVDKSSPYAYDGARSASAIESFATELVESSAGPVEVTELTGPDVMEKKCGSAAICFVSFLPDILDSKADGRNKYLEMLLSVARSLRDILTALCGWRLLRNRIWRRELTWEDTVIQQW
;
A
#
# COMPACT_ATOMS: atom_id res chain seq x y z
N MET A 1 -23.57 23.89 -2.25
CA MET A 1 -22.97 23.24 -3.44
C MET A 1 -22.78 21.76 -3.13
N SER A 2 -23.16 20.88 -4.05
CA SER A 2 -23.01 19.44 -3.92
C SER A 2 -21.53 19.06 -3.74
N ARG A 3 -21.24 18.30 -2.68
CA ARG A 3 -19.88 18.02 -2.17
C ARG A 3 -18.99 17.29 -3.18
N PHE A 4 -19.62 16.49 -4.04
CA PHE A 4 -18.95 15.56 -4.97
C PHE A 4 -19.31 15.78 -6.44
N LYS A 5 -19.97 16.90 -6.78
CA LYS A 5 -20.32 17.30 -8.17
C LYS A 5 -20.85 16.15 -9.07
N VAL A 6 -21.67 15.25 -8.52
CA VAL A 6 -22.25 14.13 -9.28
C VAL A 6 -23.17 14.69 -10.38
N GLN A 7 -22.92 14.34 -11.63
CA GLN A 7 -23.62 14.91 -12.80
C GLN A 7 -24.74 14.01 -13.34
N GLY A 8 -24.82 12.74 -12.91
CA GLY A 8 -25.84 11.79 -13.35
C GLY A 8 -25.79 10.50 -12.56
N PHE A 9 -26.80 9.64 -12.73
CA PHE A 9 -26.88 8.33 -12.10
C PHE A 9 -26.83 7.22 -13.17
N PRO A 10 -26.23 6.05 -12.87
CA PRO A 10 -25.36 5.77 -11.73
C PRO A 10 -23.92 6.23 -12.02
N THR A 11 -23.21 6.78 -11.03
CA THR A 11 -21.77 7.12 -11.13
C THR A 11 -21.02 6.48 -9.97
N ILE A 12 -19.90 5.82 -10.28
CA ILE A 12 -18.98 5.27 -9.27
C ILE A 12 -17.89 6.30 -9.03
N MET A 13 -17.71 6.74 -7.78
CA MET A 13 -16.65 7.66 -7.38
C MET A 13 -15.57 6.89 -6.63
N VAL A 14 -14.32 7.20 -6.95
CA VAL A 14 -13.14 6.60 -6.33
C VAL A 14 -12.48 7.65 -5.45
N PHE A 15 -12.25 7.27 -4.21
CA PHE A 15 -11.60 8.10 -3.21
C PHE A 15 -10.21 7.51 -2.95
N GLY A 16 -9.17 8.25 -3.32
CA GLY A 16 -7.78 7.88 -3.06
C GLY A 16 -7.33 8.25 -1.65
N VAL A 17 -6.01 8.38 -1.48
CA VAL A 17 -5.39 8.89 -0.25
C VAL A 17 -5.98 10.25 0.14
N ASP A 18 -6.19 11.11 -0.86
CA ASP A 18 -6.83 12.40 -0.72
C ASP A 18 -8.34 12.30 -0.90
N LYS A 19 -9.03 12.04 0.20
CA LYS A 19 -10.49 11.90 0.31
C LYS A 19 -11.26 13.15 -0.15
N SER A 20 -10.59 14.30 -0.24
CA SER A 20 -11.17 15.58 -0.64
C SER A 20 -11.32 15.76 -2.15
N SER A 21 -10.60 14.97 -2.96
CA SER A 21 -10.63 15.08 -4.42
C SER A 21 -10.94 13.73 -5.09
N PRO A 22 -12.17 13.20 -4.92
CA PRO A 22 -12.57 12.00 -5.62
C PRO A 22 -12.66 12.22 -7.12
N TYR A 23 -12.43 11.15 -7.88
CA TYR A 23 -12.58 11.14 -9.33
C TYR A 23 -13.58 10.05 -9.76
N ALA A 24 -14.19 10.23 -10.93
CA ALA A 24 -15.16 9.28 -11.46
C ALA A 24 -14.46 8.05 -12.06
N TYR A 25 -15.03 6.86 -11.82
CA TYR A 25 -14.62 5.63 -12.50
C TYR A 25 -15.40 5.46 -13.80
N ASP A 26 -14.68 5.49 -14.92
CA ASP A 26 -15.24 5.34 -16.28
C ASP A 26 -15.08 3.92 -16.86
N GLY A 27 -14.58 2.97 -16.07
CA GLY A 27 -14.38 1.59 -16.51
C GLY A 27 -15.64 0.72 -16.53
N ALA A 28 -15.48 -0.55 -16.88
CA ALA A 28 -16.57 -1.51 -16.91
C ALA A 28 -17.13 -1.79 -15.51
N ARG A 29 -18.45 -1.85 -15.37
CA ARG A 29 -19.13 -2.08 -14.08
C ARG A 29 -19.22 -3.56 -13.69
N SER A 30 -18.33 -4.39 -14.21
CA SER A 30 -18.20 -5.79 -13.81
C SER A 30 -17.35 -5.90 -12.56
N ALA A 31 -17.62 -6.91 -11.72
CA ALA A 31 -16.83 -7.13 -10.50
C ALA A 31 -15.33 -7.30 -10.79
N SER A 32 -14.99 -8.02 -11.86
CA SER A 32 -13.59 -8.23 -12.26
C SER A 32 -12.88 -6.94 -12.69
N ALA A 33 -13.55 -6.06 -13.45
CA ALA A 33 -12.94 -4.81 -13.91
C ALA A 33 -12.73 -3.81 -12.76
N ILE A 34 -13.65 -3.81 -11.78
CA ILE A 34 -13.52 -3.00 -10.57
C ILE A 34 -12.38 -3.52 -9.69
N GLU A 35 -12.23 -4.84 -9.56
CA GLU A 35 -11.15 -5.46 -8.79
C GLU A 35 -9.77 -5.14 -9.37
N SER A 36 -9.60 -5.32 -10.68
CA SER A 36 -8.34 -4.98 -11.36
C SER A 36 -8.00 -3.50 -11.19
N PHE A 37 -8.98 -2.61 -11.35
CA PHE A 37 -8.79 -1.18 -11.15
C PHE A 37 -8.43 -0.82 -9.71
N ALA A 38 -9.06 -1.45 -8.72
CA ALA A 38 -8.74 -1.24 -7.31
C ALA A 38 -7.31 -1.70 -6.99
N THR A 39 -6.86 -2.80 -7.61
CA THR A 39 -5.51 -3.33 -7.43
C THR A 39 -4.46 -2.36 -7.96
N GLU A 40 -4.65 -1.86 -9.20
CA GLU A 40 -3.76 -0.86 -9.81
C GLU A 40 -3.67 0.44 -8.98
N LEU A 41 -4.78 0.87 -8.37
CA LEU A 41 -4.80 2.05 -7.51
C LEU A 41 -4.01 1.85 -6.21
N VAL A 42 -4.07 0.66 -5.63
CA VAL A 42 -3.29 0.31 -4.44
C VAL A 42 -1.80 0.20 -4.78
N GLU A 43 -1.46 -0.36 -5.93
CA GLU A 43 -0.07 -0.47 -6.38
C GLU A 43 0.56 0.89 -6.66
N SER A 44 -0.17 1.81 -7.29
CA SER A 44 0.31 3.16 -7.61
C SER A 44 0.42 4.10 -6.42
N SER A 45 -0.36 3.88 -5.35
CA SER A 45 -0.30 4.65 -4.11
C SER A 45 0.72 4.10 -3.10
N ALA A 46 1.14 2.85 -3.26
CA ALA A 46 2.19 2.25 -2.44
C ALA A 46 3.55 2.82 -2.84
N GLY A 47 3.96 3.90 -2.16
CA GLY A 47 5.24 4.57 -2.37
C GLY A 47 6.43 3.60 -2.42
N PRO A 48 7.54 3.98 -3.09
CA PRO A 48 8.67 3.09 -3.32
C PRO A 48 9.18 2.48 -2.00
N VAL A 49 9.40 1.15 -1.97
CA VAL A 49 10.14 0.56 -0.85
C VAL A 49 11.58 1.03 -0.98
N GLU A 50 11.99 1.98 -0.15
CA GLU A 50 13.39 2.36 -0.02
C GLU A 50 14.06 1.54 1.08
N VAL A 51 15.04 0.71 0.70
CA VAL A 51 15.90 0.01 1.65
C VAL A 51 16.93 1.01 2.15
N THR A 52 16.78 1.46 3.40
CA THR A 52 17.69 2.42 4.04
C THR A 52 18.73 1.68 4.88
N GLU A 53 19.98 2.12 4.82
CA GLU A 53 21.06 1.59 5.66
C GLU A 53 20.96 2.16 7.09
N LEU A 54 21.08 1.29 8.08
CA LEU A 54 21.09 1.68 9.49
C LEU A 54 22.52 2.03 9.90
N THR A 55 22.82 3.33 9.97
CA THR A 55 24.13 3.84 10.39
C THR A 55 24.24 4.06 11.91
N GLY A 56 23.12 3.94 12.64
CA GLY A 56 23.06 4.18 14.08
C GLY A 56 21.68 3.89 14.69
N PRO A 57 21.57 3.90 16.03
CA PRO A 57 20.31 3.64 16.73
C PRO A 57 19.23 4.69 16.45
N ASP A 58 19.64 5.93 16.22
CA ASP A 58 18.77 7.06 15.89
C ASP A 58 18.08 6.93 14.52
N VAL A 59 18.73 6.28 13.55
CA VAL A 59 18.13 5.99 12.23
C VAL A 59 17.12 4.86 12.34
N MET A 60 17.37 3.88 13.22
CA MET A 60 16.45 2.78 13.47
C MET A 60 15.14 3.28 14.08
N GLU A 61 15.19 4.14 15.10
CA GLU A 61 13.98 4.67 15.74
C GLU A 61 13.15 5.55 14.79
N LYS A 62 13.79 6.40 13.98
CA LYS A 62 13.09 7.26 13.01
C LYS A 62 12.39 6.48 11.92
N LYS A 63 12.97 5.37 11.45
CA LYS A 63 12.45 4.60 10.32
C LYS A 63 11.51 3.48 10.76
N CYS A 64 11.78 2.86 11.90
CA CYS A 64 11.02 1.71 12.39
C CYS A 64 10.03 2.05 13.51
N GLY A 65 10.19 3.18 14.22
CA GLY A 65 9.30 3.53 15.34
C GLY A 65 7.85 3.84 14.95
N SER A 66 7.63 4.36 13.73
CA SER A 66 6.30 4.62 13.20
C SER A 66 5.71 3.47 12.36
N ALA A 67 6.51 2.44 12.08
CA ALA A 67 6.10 1.33 11.23
C ALA A 67 5.42 0.24 12.07
N ALA A 68 4.30 -0.30 11.59
CA ALA A 68 3.63 -1.43 12.25
C ALA A 68 4.49 -2.71 12.21
N ILE A 69 5.36 -2.84 11.21
CA ILE A 69 6.27 -3.96 11.00
C ILE A 69 7.60 -3.40 10.46
N CYS A 70 8.72 -3.76 11.08
CA CYS A 70 10.07 -3.40 10.64
C CYS A 70 10.92 -4.66 10.51
N PHE A 71 11.52 -4.86 9.33
CA PHE A 71 12.45 -5.95 9.05
C PHE A 71 13.86 -5.42 9.02
N VAL A 72 14.76 -6.07 9.76
CA VAL A 72 16.19 -5.75 9.79
C VAL A 72 16.96 -6.97 9.32
N SER A 73 17.85 -6.78 8.35
CA SER A 73 18.72 -7.82 7.83
C SER A 73 20.17 -7.39 7.94
N PHE A 74 21.03 -8.29 8.42
CA PHE A 74 22.46 -8.08 8.44
C PHE A 74 23.06 -8.61 7.14
N LEU A 75 23.80 -7.76 6.43
CA LEU A 75 24.58 -8.16 5.25
C LEU A 75 26.04 -8.40 5.65
N PRO A 76 26.73 -9.35 5.00
CA PRO A 76 28.17 -9.52 5.15
C PRO A 76 28.92 -8.26 4.71
N ASP A 77 30.13 -8.08 5.24
CA ASP A 77 30.96 -6.91 4.95
C ASP A 77 31.31 -6.82 3.46
N ILE A 78 31.55 -5.60 2.98
CA ILE A 78 31.86 -5.31 1.58
C ILE A 78 33.17 -5.97 1.13
N LEU A 79 34.09 -6.26 2.06
CA LEU A 79 35.37 -6.89 1.75
C LEU A 79 35.24 -8.37 1.37
N ASP A 80 34.20 -9.07 1.85
CA ASP A 80 33.97 -10.49 1.56
C ASP A 80 33.17 -10.70 0.27
N SER A 81 32.19 -9.83 0.02
CA SER A 81 31.19 -10.01 -1.04
C SER A 81 31.39 -9.09 -2.26
N LYS A 82 32.28 -8.10 -2.15
CA LYS A 82 32.49 -7.01 -3.12
C LYS A 82 31.19 -6.23 -3.40
N ALA A 83 31.29 -5.17 -4.21
CA ALA A 83 30.13 -4.38 -4.61
C ALA A 83 29.05 -5.22 -5.31
N ASP A 84 29.45 -6.22 -6.11
CA ASP A 84 28.53 -7.10 -6.82
C ASP A 84 27.70 -7.99 -5.88
N GLY A 85 28.30 -8.51 -4.81
CA GLY A 85 27.58 -9.33 -3.83
C GLY A 85 26.56 -8.50 -3.06
N ARG A 86 26.95 -7.30 -2.60
CA ARG A 86 26.06 -6.38 -1.90
C ARG A 86 24.83 -5.99 -2.74
N ASN A 87 25.02 -5.69 -4.01
CA ASN A 87 23.91 -5.34 -4.91
C ASN A 87 22.92 -6.49 -5.09
N LYS A 88 23.39 -7.74 -5.18
CA LYS A 88 22.52 -8.92 -5.23
C LYS A 88 21.68 -9.08 -3.96
N TYR A 89 22.26 -8.82 -2.80
CA TYR A 89 21.52 -8.87 -1.55
C TYR A 89 20.50 -7.72 -1.45
N LEU A 90 20.84 -6.51 -1.92
CA LEU A 90 19.88 -5.40 -1.98
C LEU A 90 18.70 -5.72 -2.90
N GLU A 91 18.94 -6.33 -4.06
CA GLU A 91 17.88 -6.82 -4.96
C GLU A 91 16.99 -7.88 -4.29
N MET A 92 17.59 -8.79 -3.53
CA MET A 92 16.86 -9.80 -2.77
C MET A 92 16.00 -9.19 -1.66
N LEU A 93 16.52 -8.18 -0.95
CA LEU A 93 15.74 -7.46 0.07
C LEU A 93 14.58 -6.68 -0.55
N LEU A 94 14.80 -6.06 -1.72
CA LEU A 94 13.75 -5.38 -2.47
C LEU A 94 12.67 -6.36 -2.94
N SER A 95 13.04 -7.57 -3.37
CA SER A 95 12.05 -8.57 -3.81
C SER A 95 11.20 -9.10 -2.65
N VAL A 96 11.81 -9.33 -1.47
CA VAL A 96 11.09 -9.71 -0.26
C VAL A 96 10.17 -8.59 0.23
N ALA A 97 10.63 -7.33 0.16
CA ALA A 97 9.79 -6.21 0.57
C ALA A 97 8.59 -5.99 -0.36
N ARG A 98 8.73 -6.28 -1.66
CA ARG A 98 7.59 -6.32 -2.60
C ARG A 98 6.61 -7.44 -2.25
N SER A 99 7.09 -8.67 -2.02
CA SER A 99 6.18 -9.79 -1.72
C SER A 99 5.41 -9.59 -0.41
N LEU A 100 6.05 -9.01 0.62
CA LEU A 100 5.37 -8.68 1.87
C LEU A 100 4.33 -7.57 1.71
N ARG A 101 4.56 -6.61 0.81
CA ARG A 101 3.56 -5.59 0.46
C ARG A 101 2.33 -6.26 -0.15
N ASP A 102 2.52 -7.14 -1.12
CA ASP A 102 1.41 -7.82 -1.82
C ASP A 102 0.63 -8.75 -0.89
N ILE A 103 1.33 -9.41 0.04
CA ILE A 103 0.69 -10.22 1.08
C ILE A 103 -0.07 -9.32 2.08
N LEU A 104 0.48 -8.17 2.48
CA LEU A 104 -0.20 -7.25 3.41
C LEU A 104 -1.42 -6.58 2.76
N THR A 105 -1.38 -6.25 1.46
CA THR A 105 -2.55 -5.75 0.73
C THR A 105 -3.60 -6.86 0.59
N ALA A 106 -3.21 -8.09 0.27
CA ALA A 106 -4.11 -9.23 0.21
C ALA A 106 -4.70 -9.58 1.60
N LEU A 107 -3.91 -9.54 2.68
CA LEU A 107 -4.36 -9.80 4.04
C LEU A 107 -5.21 -8.65 4.59
N CYS A 108 -4.91 -7.39 4.27
CA CYS A 108 -5.84 -6.30 4.56
C CYS A 108 -7.17 -6.54 3.84
N GLY A 109 -7.15 -6.87 2.55
CA GLY A 109 -8.35 -7.22 1.78
C GLY A 109 -9.14 -8.40 2.38
N TRP A 110 -8.45 -9.46 2.82
CA TRP A 110 -9.09 -10.67 3.33
C TRP A 110 -9.53 -10.58 4.80
N ARG A 111 -8.82 -9.77 5.62
CA ARG A 111 -9.20 -9.47 7.01
C ARG A 111 -10.39 -8.51 7.09
N LEU A 112 -10.57 -7.64 6.09
CA LEU A 112 -11.74 -6.76 5.94
C LEU A 112 -13.03 -7.55 5.62
N LEU A 113 -12.94 -8.71 4.94
CA LEU A 113 -14.10 -9.56 4.62
C LEU A 113 -14.60 -10.40 5.81
N ARG A 114 -13.76 -10.67 6.82
CA ARG A 114 -14.08 -11.66 7.87
C ARG A 114 -14.69 -11.07 9.14
N ASN A 115 -14.47 -9.79 9.44
CA ASN A 115 -14.93 -9.16 10.69
C ASN A 115 -15.74 -7.87 10.43
N ARG A 116 -17.01 -8.01 10.00
CA ARG A 116 -18.05 -7.07 10.48
C ARG A 116 -18.29 -7.44 11.94
N ILE A 117 -18.12 -6.48 12.86
CA ILE A 117 -18.43 -6.48 14.31
C ILE A 117 -17.20 -5.95 15.08
N TRP A 118 -17.16 -4.62 15.19
CA TRP A 118 -16.46 -3.80 16.20
C TRP A 118 -14.92 -3.76 16.22
N ARG A 119 -14.32 -2.72 15.61
CA ARG A 119 -13.38 -1.79 16.30
C ARG A 119 -13.15 -0.54 15.44
N ARG A 120 -13.41 0.65 16.01
CA ARG A 120 -12.97 1.96 15.50
C ARG A 120 -11.44 2.08 15.61
N GLU A 121 -10.89 3.06 14.90
CA GLU A 121 -9.47 3.40 14.69
C GLU A 121 -8.76 2.65 13.56
N LEU A 122 -8.28 3.44 12.57
CA LEU A 122 -7.61 3.14 11.30
C LEU A 122 -8.56 2.89 10.11
N THR A 123 -9.17 4.00 9.67
CA THR A 123 -10.13 4.14 8.57
C THR A 123 -9.50 3.84 7.19
N TRP A 124 -9.50 2.57 6.79
CA TRP A 124 -9.45 2.12 5.38
C TRP A 124 -10.85 2.03 4.74
N GLU A 125 -11.91 2.41 5.48
CA GLU A 125 -13.30 2.44 5.02
C GLU A 125 -13.62 3.52 3.99
N ASP A 126 -12.64 4.25 3.44
CA ASP A 126 -12.96 5.41 2.60
C ASP A 126 -12.74 5.21 1.12
N THR A 127 -12.18 4.09 0.67
CA THR A 127 -12.26 3.68 -0.75
C THR A 127 -13.65 3.10 -1.05
N VAL A 128 -14.70 3.81 -0.63
CA VAL A 128 -16.07 3.39 -0.91
C VAL A 128 -16.37 3.78 -2.33
N ILE A 129 -16.46 2.76 -3.19
CA ILE A 129 -17.30 2.83 -4.38
C ILE A 129 -18.74 3.02 -3.87
N GLN A 130 -19.12 4.26 -3.58
CA GLN A 130 -20.50 4.60 -3.27
C GLN A 130 -21.26 4.59 -4.59
N GLN A 131 -21.98 3.49 -4.84
CA GLN A 131 -23.08 3.52 -5.81
C GLN A 131 -24.21 4.35 -5.19
N TRP A 132 -24.44 5.53 -5.75
CA TRP A 132 -25.64 6.32 -5.52
C TRP A 132 -26.67 6.05 -6.61
#